data_AF-A0A2W6NXG7-F1
#
_entry.id   AF-A0A2W6NXG7-F1
#
_cell.length_a   1.000
_cell.length_b   1.000
_cell.length_c   1.000
_cell.angle_alpha   90.00
_cell.angle_beta   90.00
_cell.angle_gamma   90.00
#
_symmetry.space_group_name_H-M   'P 1'
#
loop_
_entity.id
_entity.type
_entity.pdbx_description
1 polymer ?
#
loop_
_entity_poly.entity_id
_entity_poly.type
_entity_poly.pdbx_seq_one_letter_code
_entity_poly.pdbx_strand_id
1 'polypeptide(L)'
;MFRNNSDFIDKIKEYTKELVEKNQMVYSQKDFEESFLMQSSHTPFNIDAIQKFEYGRVEREYSTDEYKGVYGLKVKNQAILLTDIMYFLEGEKNVLNLIENEFPELSISEIKAALRVMMIFLRSIECDEILGNE
;
A
#
# COMPACT_ATOMS: atom_id res chain seq x y z
N MET A 1 12.49 26.57 -7.71
CA MET A 1 13.19 25.29 -7.46
C MET A 1 12.13 24.29 -7.04
N PHE A 2 11.99 23.16 -7.74
CA PHE A 2 11.00 22.13 -7.43
C PHE A 2 11.71 20.93 -6.78
N ARG A 3 11.08 20.32 -5.77
CA ARG A 3 11.58 19.10 -5.11
C ARG A 3 10.52 18.01 -5.28
N ASN A 4 10.95 16.83 -5.71
CA ASN A 4 10.13 15.62 -5.75
C ASN A 4 10.37 14.81 -4.47
N ASN A 5 9.31 14.27 -3.88
CA ASN A 5 9.36 13.47 -2.65
C ASN A 5 8.86 12.05 -2.96
N SER A 6 9.51 11.36 -3.90
CA SER A 6 9.13 10.01 -4.33
C SER A 6 10.02 8.90 -3.75
N ASP A 7 11.02 9.23 -2.92
CA ASP A 7 12.05 8.30 -2.44
C ASP A 7 11.49 6.98 -1.91
N PHE A 8 10.41 7.02 -1.13
CA PHE A 8 9.76 5.81 -0.61
C PHE A 8 9.05 5.00 -1.69
N ILE A 9 8.32 5.66 -2.59
CA ILE A 9 7.64 4.99 -3.70
C ILE A 9 8.66 4.40 -4.68
N ASP A 10 9.75 5.10 -4.94
CA ASP A 10 10.83 4.61 -5.78
C ASP A 10 11.50 3.40 -5.13
N LYS A 11 11.67 3.40 -3.81
CA LYS A 11 12.15 2.22 -3.07
C LYS A 11 11.22 1.03 -3.19
N ILE A 12 9.90 1.23 -3.08
CA ILE A 12 8.94 0.15 -3.27
C ILE A 12 8.96 -0.36 -4.71
N LYS A 13 9.10 0.53 -5.70
CA LYS A 13 9.24 0.15 -7.10
C LYS A 13 10.49 -0.70 -7.33
N GLU A 14 11.60 -0.41 -6.66
CA GLU A 14 12.78 -1.29 -6.69
C GLU A 14 12.43 -2.70 -6.23
N TYR A 15 11.73 -2.87 -5.11
CA TYR A 15 11.29 -4.18 -4.63
C TYR A 15 10.41 -4.92 -5.64
N THR A 16 9.40 -4.24 -6.20
CA THR A 16 8.51 -4.83 -7.22
C THR A 16 9.31 -5.25 -8.46
N LYS A 17 10.28 -4.44 -8.88
CA LYS A 17 11.12 -4.72 -10.04
C LYS A 17 12.00 -5.95 -9.79
N GLU A 18 12.61 -6.06 -8.61
CA GLU A 18 13.41 -7.23 -8.26
C GLU A 18 12.57 -8.51 -8.25
N LEU A 19 11.35 -8.45 -7.68
CA LEU A 19 10.42 -9.57 -7.70
C LEU A 19 10.11 -10.03 -9.13
N VAL A 20 9.78 -9.09 -10.02
CA VAL A 20 9.44 -9.39 -11.43
C VAL A 20 10.64 -9.92 -12.21
N GLU A 21 11.83 -9.33 -12.04
CA GLU A 21 13.01 -9.68 -12.83
C GLU A 21 13.74 -10.92 -12.31
N LYS A 22 13.70 -11.17 -11.00
CA LYS A 22 14.55 -12.18 -10.33
C LYS A 22 13.76 -13.24 -9.56
N ASN A 23 12.44 -13.11 -9.43
CA ASN A 23 11.60 -13.92 -8.52
C ASN A 23 12.12 -13.93 -7.07
N GLN A 24 12.85 -12.89 -6.68
CA GLN A 24 13.47 -12.73 -5.37
C GLN A 24 13.47 -11.25 -5.00
N MET A 25 13.36 -10.96 -3.70
CA MET A 25 13.42 -9.59 -3.18
C MET A 25 14.47 -9.51 -2.07
N VAL A 26 15.42 -8.59 -2.23
CA VAL A 26 16.35 -8.27 -1.12
C VAL A 26 15.71 -7.18 -0.26
N TYR A 27 15.03 -7.61 0.80
CA TYR A 27 14.37 -6.69 1.73
C TYR A 27 15.31 -6.24 2.86
N SER A 28 15.33 -4.94 3.13
CA SER A 28 15.98 -4.33 4.29
C SER A 28 14.96 -3.44 5.00
N GLN A 29 14.57 -3.83 6.23
CA GLN A 29 13.70 -3.01 7.07
C GLN A 29 14.29 -1.61 7.28
N LYS A 30 15.61 -1.53 7.47
CA LYS A 30 16.31 -0.27 7.70
C LYS A 30 16.16 0.67 6.50
N ASP A 31 16.44 0.18 5.29
CA ASP A 31 16.37 0.99 4.06
C ASP A 31 14.92 1.43 3.78
N PHE A 32 13.97 0.55 4.06
CA PHE A 32 12.55 0.83 3.98
C PHE A 32 12.14 1.98 4.93
N GLU A 33 12.53 1.90 6.20
CA GLU A 33 12.28 2.95 7.20
C GLU A 33 12.96 4.27 6.83
N GLU A 34 14.24 4.24 6.42
CA GLU A 34 14.99 5.42 6.00
C GLU A 34 14.32 6.11 4.80
N SER A 35 13.89 5.35 3.78
CA SER A 35 13.18 5.91 2.62
C SER A 35 11.84 6.54 3.00
N PHE A 36 11.09 5.97 3.94
CA PHE A 36 9.85 6.55 4.46
C PHE A 36 10.09 7.84 5.24
N LEU A 37 11.14 7.88 6.06
CA LEU A 37 11.48 9.03 6.88
C LEU A 37 12.18 10.15 6.09
N MET A 38 12.73 9.86 4.91
CA MET A 38 13.25 10.88 3.99
C MET A 38 12.13 11.68 3.31
N GLN A 39 11.00 11.04 2.98
CA GLN A 39 9.83 11.73 2.42
C GLN A 39 8.93 12.37 3.49
N SER A 40 9.03 11.93 4.74
CA SER A 40 8.24 12.41 5.87
C SER A 40 9.10 13.17 6.88
N SER A 41 8.49 13.72 7.92
CA SER A 41 9.26 14.26 9.05
C SER A 41 9.64 13.15 10.02
N HIS A 42 10.83 13.24 10.63
CA HIS A 42 11.28 12.32 11.69
C HIS A 42 10.57 12.59 13.02
N THR A 43 9.25 12.53 13.02
CA THR A 43 8.45 12.66 14.25
C THR A 43 8.35 11.30 14.95
N PRO A 44 8.17 11.28 16.29
CA PRO A 44 7.93 10.03 17.02
C PRO A 44 6.75 9.23 16.44
N PHE A 45 5.71 9.92 15.98
CA PHE A 45 4.55 9.29 15.34
C PHE A 45 4.92 8.57 14.04
N ASN A 46 5.70 9.20 13.15
CA ASN A 46 6.07 8.58 11.87
C ASN A 46 7.02 7.40 12.05
N ILE A 47 7.95 7.49 13.02
CA ILE A 47 8.85 6.39 13.39
C ILE A 47 8.05 5.20 13.92
N ASP A 48 7.14 5.45 14.86
CA ASP A 48 6.26 4.42 15.43
C ASP A 48 5.31 3.81 14.37
N ALA A 49 4.84 4.62 13.41
CA ALA A 49 4.01 4.13 12.32
C ALA A 49 4.79 3.17 11.41
N ILE A 50 5.95 3.58 10.88
CA ILE A 50 6.68 2.78 9.88
C ILE A 50 7.18 1.44 10.44
N GLN A 51 7.50 1.37 11.73
CA GLN A 51 7.92 0.13 12.40
C GLN A 51 6.83 -0.95 12.45
N LYS A 52 5.55 -0.57 12.27
CA LYS A 52 4.41 -1.50 12.23
C LYS A 52 4.17 -2.09 10.84
N PHE A 53 4.86 -1.62 9.82
CA PHE A 53 4.68 -2.06 8.44
C PHE A 53 5.96 -2.66 7.87
N GLU A 54 5.76 -3.52 6.89
CA GLU A 54 6.82 -4.11 6.08
C GLU A 54 6.33 -4.25 4.63
N TYR A 55 7.26 -4.36 3.69
CA TYR A 55 6.93 -4.79 2.34
C TYR A 55 7.11 -6.32 2.27
N GLY A 56 6.04 -7.06 2.03
CA GLY A 56 6.09 -8.52 2.14
C GLY A 56 4.91 -9.23 1.48
N ARG A 57 5.00 -10.55 1.46
CA ARG A 57 4.04 -11.44 0.81
C ARG A 57 2.83 -11.72 1.71
N VAL A 58 1.65 -11.73 1.10
CA VAL A 58 0.38 -12.15 1.67
C VAL A 58 -0.26 -13.19 0.75
N GLU A 59 -0.61 -14.34 1.30
CA GLU A 59 -1.42 -15.37 0.63
C GLU A 59 -2.87 -14.87 0.54
N ARG A 60 -3.49 -14.93 -0.65
CA ARG A 60 -4.90 -14.55 -0.84
C ARG A 60 -5.70 -15.76 -1.32
N GLU A 61 -6.80 -16.07 -0.63
CA GLU A 61 -7.71 -17.18 -0.98
C GLU A 61 -8.70 -16.84 -2.12
N TYR A 62 -8.55 -15.72 -2.83
CA TYR A 62 -9.57 -15.23 -3.76
C TYR A 62 -9.59 -15.97 -5.12
N SER A 63 -10.40 -17.02 -5.19
CA SER A 63 -11.42 -17.38 -6.21
C SER A 63 -11.10 -17.45 -7.72
N THR A 64 -9.86 -17.30 -8.16
CA THR A 64 -9.42 -17.76 -9.50
C THR A 64 -8.06 -18.43 -9.33
N ASP A 65 -7.90 -19.66 -9.82
CA ASP A 65 -6.72 -20.51 -9.65
C ASP A 65 -5.40 -19.96 -10.25
N GLU A 66 -5.30 -18.66 -10.52
CA GLU A 66 -4.22 -17.99 -11.27
C GLU A 66 -3.19 -17.27 -10.39
N TYR A 67 -3.52 -16.92 -9.14
CA TYR A 67 -2.62 -16.14 -8.26
C TYR A 67 -2.30 -16.89 -6.97
N LYS A 68 -1.00 -17.02 -6.67
CA LYS A 68 -0.47 -17.67 -5.46
C LYS A 68 -0.31 -16.70 -4.29
N GLY A 69 -0.18 -15.40 -4.53
CA GLY A 69 0.07 -14.44 -3.46
C GLY A 69 0.23 -13.02 -3.99
N VAL A 70 0.24 -12.06 -3.07
CA VAL A 70 0.45 -10.64 -3.39
C VAL A 70 1.58 -10.12 -2.51
N TYR A 71 2.58 -9.51 -3.13
CA TYR A 71 3.60 -8.72 -2.43
C TYR A 71 3.12 -7.27 -2.35
N GLY A 72 3.22 -6.67 -1.17
CA GLY A 72 2.79 -5.28 -0.98
C GLY A 72 3.11 -4.76 0.41
N LEU A 73 2.68 -3.53 0.69
CA LEU A 73 2.75 -2.96 2.03
C LEU A 73 1.72 -3.62 2.95
N LYS A 74 2.21 -4.29 3.98
CA LYS A 74 1.40 -5.06 4.94
C LYS A 74 1.70 -4.68 6.37
N VAL A 75 0.75 -4.95 7.25
CA VAL A 75 0.99 -4.89 8.70
C VAL A 75 1.98 -6.00 9.06
N LYS A 76 3.03 -5.63 9.79
CA LYS A 76 4.13 -6.53 10.15
C LYS A 76 3.59 -7.74 10.92
N ASN A 77 4.04 -8.93 10.53
CA ASN A 77 3.58 -10.22 11.08
C ASN A 77 2.09 -10.53 10.90
N GLN A 78 1.36 -9.81 10.04
CA GLN A 78 -0.07 -10.06 9.75
C GLN A 78 -0.28 -10.29 8.26
N ALA A 79 -1.25 -11.13 7.88
CA ALA A 79 -1.62 -11.34 6.47
C ALA A 79 -2.62 -10.26 5.98
N ILE A 80 -2.32 -8.98 6.22
CA ILE A 80 -3.21 -7.85 5.92
C ILE A 80 -2.42 -6.77 5.18
N LEU A 81 -2.82 -6.48 3.94
CA LEU A 81 -2.27 -5.40 3.12
C LEU A 81 -2.95 -4.06 3.45
N LEU A 82 -2.27 -2.94 3.18
CA LEU A 82 -2.88 -1.61 3.28
C LEU A 82 -4.08 -1.46 2.34
N THR A 83 -4.04 -2.12 1.19
CA THR A 83 -5.16 -2.17 0.24
C THR A 83 -6.38 -2.90 0.80
N ASP A 84 -6.21 -3.88 1.68
CA ASP A 84 -7.33 -4.56 2.35
C ASP A 84 -8.07 -3.59 3.28
N ILE A 85 -7.30 -2.81 4.04
CA ILE A 85 -7.86 -1.76 4.91
C ILE A 85 -8.55 -0.71 4.06
N MET A 86 -7.92 -0.23 2.98
CA MET A 86 -8.49 0.79 2.11
C MET A 86 -9.77 0.32 1.43
N TYR A 87 -9.81 -0.93 0.97
CA TYR A 87 -11.00 -1.53 0.37
C TYR A 87 -12.16 -1.61 1.37
N PHE A 88 -11.88 -1.97 2.63
CA PHE A 88 -12.88 -1.92 3.70
C PHE A 88 -13.41 -0.48 3.92
N LEU A 89 -12.50 0.51 4.02
CA LEU A 89 -12.88 1.90 4.23
C LEU A 89 -13.70 2.47 3.07
N GLU A 90 -13.39 2.09 1.83
CA GLU A 90 -14.15 2.48 0.62
C GLU A 90 -15.61 2.01 0.68
N GLY A 91 -15.87 0.85 1.26
CA GLY A 91 -17.20 0.26 1.41
C GLY A 91 -17.98 0.67 2.67
N GLU A 92 -17.31 1.24 3.68
CA GLU A 92 -17.90 1.50 4.99
C GLU A 92 -18.71 2.80 5.01
N LYS A 93 -20.02 2.70 5.26
CA LYS A 93 -20.95 3.83 5.26
C LYS A 93 -20.58 4.88 6.32
N ASN A 94 -20.11 4.45 7.49
CA ASN A 94 -19.73 5.38 8.54
C ASN A 94 -18.52 6.24 8.16
N VAL A 95 -17.60 5.71 7.37
CA VAL A 95 -16.43 6.46 6.85
C VAL A 95 -16.90 7.54 5.88
N LEU A 96 -17.81 7.20 4.96
CA LEU A 96 -18.37 8.18 4.02
C LEU A 96 -19.03 9.35 4.75
N ASN A 97 -19.85 9.07 5.78
CA ASN A 97 -20.51 10.10 6.58
C ASN A 97 -19.50 10.98 7.33
N LEU A 98 -18.43 10.40 7.86
CA LEU A 98 -17.38 11.16 8.55
C LEU A 98 -16.66 12.12 7.59
N ILE A 99 -16.34 11.66 6.38
CA ILE A 99 -15.70 12.51 5.35
C ILE A 99 -16.67 13.60 4.89
N GLU A 100 -17.94 13.29 4.67
CA GLU A 100 -18.96 14.29 4.28
C GLU A 100 -19.15 15.36 5.35
N ASN A 101 -19.10 15.00 6.64
CA ASN A 101 -19.19 15.97 7.73
C ASN A 101 -17.98 16.91 7.80
N GLU A 102 -16.78 16.41 7.47
CA GLU A 102 -15.54 17.20 7.47
C GLU A 102 -15.41 18.05 6.19
N PHE A 103 -15.87 17.53 5.06
CA PHE A 103 -15.82 18.15 3.73
C PHE A 103 -17.23 18.26 3.11
N PRO A 104 -18.10 19.11 3.68
CA PRO A 104 -19.51 19.20 3.27
C PRO A 104 -19.73 19.72 1.84
N GLU A 105 -18.69 20.28 1.22
CA GLU A 105 -18.71 20.68 -0.19
C GLU A 105 -18.64 19.51 -1.17
N LEU A 106 -18.24 18.32 -0.72
CA LEU A 106 -18.13 17.12 -1.55
C LEU A 106 -19.43 16.31 -1.51
N SER A 107 -19.90 15.88 -2.68
CA SER A 107 -20.96 14.88 -2.76
C SER A 107 -20.44 13.48 -2.37
N ILE A 108 -21.34 12.60 -1.93
CA ILE A 108 -21.02 11.19 -1.67
C ILE A 108 -20.37 10.51 -2.88
N SER A 109 -20.76 10.89 -4.10
CA SER A 109 -20.16 10.35 -5.33
C SER A 109 -18.69 10.79 -5.49
N GLU A 110 -18.37 12.04 -5.19
CA GLU A 110 -17.01 12.56 -5.25
C GLU A 110 -16.12 11.94 -4.16
N ILE A 111 -16.66 11.76 -2.94
CA ILE A 111 -15.96 11.07 -1.86
C ILE A 111 -15.61 9.63 -2.27
N LYS A 112 -16.58 8.88 -2.81
CA LYS A 112 -16.32 7.52 -3.32
C LYS A 112 -15.28 7.51 -4.43
N ALA A 113 -15.34 8.47 -5.36
CA ALA A 113 -14.33 8.59 -6.41
C ALA A 113 -12.93 8.87 -5.84
N ALA A 114 -12.82 9.72 -4.82
CA ALA A 114 -11.55 10.01 -4.16
C ALA A 114 -10.96 8.75 -3.46
N LEU A 115 -11.79 8.02 -2.71
CA LEU A 115 -11.39 6.75 -2.08
C LEU A 115 -10.94 5.72 -3.11
N ARG A 116 -11.65 5.63 -4.25
CA ARG A 116 -11.27 4.74 -5.35
C ARG A 116 -9.92 5.09 -5.95
N VAL A 117 -9.64 6.38 -6.15
CA VAL A 117 -8.34 6.85 -6.66
C VAL A 117 -7.21 6.53 -5.67
N MET A 118 -7.43 6.75 -4.37
CA MET A 118 -6.47 6.36 -3.32
C MET A 118 -6.19 4.85 -3.32
N MET A 119 -7.23 4.03 -3.45
CA MET A 119 -7.09 2.57 -3.57
C MET A 119 -6.25 2.17 -4.80
N ILE A 120 -6.46 2.79 -5.96
CA ILE A 120 -5.66 2.52 -7.17
C ILE A 120 -4.19 2.88 -6.96
N PHE A 121 -3.88 4.00 -6.30
CA PHE A 121 -2.50 4.34 -5.97
C PHE A 121 -1.86 3.32 -5.03
N LEU A 122 -2.58 2.87 -3.99
CA LEU A 122 -2.08 1.82 -3.09
C LEU A 122 -1.92 0.48 -3.79
N ARG A 123 -2.80 0.13 -4.73
CA ARG A 123 -2.65 -1.08 -5.54
C ARG A 123 -1.45 -1.02 -6.48
N SER A 124 -1.05 0.17 -6.94
CA SER A 124 0.07 0.35 -7.88
C SER A 124 1.45 -0.04 -7.33
N ILE A 125 1.56 -0.20 -6.02
CA ILE A 125 2.80 -0.62 -5.33
C ILE A 125 2.78 -2.10 -4.94
N GLU A 126 1.74 -2.85 -5.33
CA GLU A 126 1.65 -4.29 -5.12
C GLU A 126 2.14 -5.05 -6.36
N CYS A 127 2.60 -6.29 -6.13
CA CYS A 127 3.04 -7.21 -7.16
C CYS A 127 2.33 -8.55 -6.97
N ASP A 128 1.53 -8.94 -7.96
CA ASP A 128 0.83 -10.23 -7.97
C ASP A 128 1.79 -11.36 -8.36
N GLU A 129 1.83 -12.41 -7.54
CA GLU A 129 2.55 -13.65 -7.85
C GLU A 129 1.67 -14.54 -8.74
N ILE A 130 2.01 -14.60 -10.02
CA ILE A 130 1.30 -15.41 -11.01
C ILE A 130 1.78 -16.86 -10.92
N LEU A 131 0.84 -17.79 -10.86
CA LEU A 131 1.12 -19.20 -11.11
C LEU A 131 1.54 -19.37 -12.56
N GLY A 132 2.83 -19.65 -12.80
CA GLY A 132 3.26 -20.11 -14.11
C GLY A 132 2.44 -21.33 -14.51
N ASN A 133 1.92 -21.36 -15.74
CA ASN A 133 1.51 -22.61 -16.37
C ASN A 133 2.78 -23.46 -16.49
N GLU A 134 2.93 -24.47 -15.63
CA GLU A 134 3.86 -25.59 -15.90
C GLU A 134 3.49 -26.29 -17.21
#